data_AF-A0A1G0NS86-F1
#
_entry.id   AF-A0A1G0NS86-F1
#
_cell.length_a   1.000
_cell.length_b   1.000
_cell.length_c   1.000
_cell.angle_alpha   90.00
_cell.angle_beta   90.00
_cell.angle_gamma   90.00
#
_symmetry.space_group_name_H-M   'P 1'
#
loop_
_entity.id
_entity.type
_entity.pdbx_description
1 polymer ?
#
loop_
_entity_poly.entity_id
_entity_poly.type
_entity_poly.pdbx_seq_one_letter_code
_entity_poly.pdbx_strand_id
1 'polypeptide(L)'
;MCRRACIIVVVLLTALRVFCGEKAHLIVAADGSGNYRTIQEALNSIPGNNTKKVIILIRNGTYHEKLFIERSFVTLVGESRDSTRIVYAELRENWIRDHPNADWGSAVVNIDSLASDVILANLTVHNNYGSLYNTSKHQFAVRGWGTRVIVLNCNIIADGADTISLWDRVDGMYYHANCFFEGWVDYVCPRGWCYITDSKFFGHNLSASIWHDGSTDKDQKFVIRYSSFDGVPGFPLGRHHRDAAIYLLDCIFSRSMADKPLYLPDSPNSRRWIWGTRHYFFNCHREGGDYDWFKDNLAEAEGAPTADVIDAKWTFAGRWDPEATMQAVLPFVSLPRPRDGAYRVSPGAASLLWIGSRNADVSLVHFGTTSEPEFKSRQKANRYHPGALKASTRYYWRIDEIAGADTLRGPIWHFTTR
;
A
#
# COMPACT_ATOMS: atom_id res chain seq x y z
N MET A 1 12.66 15.59 -69.48
CA MET A 1 12.78 14.76 -68.26
C MET A 1 12.18 15.54 -67.09
N CYS A 2 10.95 15.23 -66.68
CA CYS A 2 10.30 15.89 -65.55
C CYS A 2 9.75 14.79 -64.62
N ARG A 3 10.41 14.56 -63.49
CA ARG A 3 9.96 13.60 -62.47
C ARG A 3 9.16 14.36 -61.42
N ARG A 4 7.84 14.10 -61.37
CA ARG A 4 7.00 14.47 -60.23
C ARG A 4 7.24 13.47 -59.11
N ALA A 5 7.73 13.95 -57.97
CA ALA A 5 7.79 13.18 -56.72
C ALA A 5 6.40 13.19 -56.07
N CYS A 6 5.85 12.00 -55.85
CA CYS A 6 4.59 11.81 -55.13
C CYS A 6 4.94 11.64 -53.64
N ILE A 7 4.62 12.63 -52.81
CA ILE A 7 4.76 12.54 -51.36
C ILE A 7 3.55 11.78 -50.83
N ILE A 8 3.77 10.57 -50.30
CA ILE A 8 2.76 9.82 -49.56
C ILE A 8 2.80 10.32 -48.12
N VAL A 9 1.76 11.05 -47.72
CA VAL A 9 1.53 11.41 -46.32
C VAL A 9 0.88 10.21 -45.63
N VAL A 10 1.63 9.50 -44.80
CA VAL A 10 1.10 8.47 -43.91
C VAL A 10 0.54 9.16 -42.68
N VAL A 11 -0.79 9.31 -42.63
CA VAL A 11 -1.50 9.73 -41.42
C VAL A 11 -1.59 8.50 -40.50
N LEU A 12 -0.73 8.45 -39.48
CA LEU A 12 -0.84 7.51 -38.37
C LEU A 12 -2.03 7.94 -37.49
N LEU A 13 -3.22 7.40 -37.79
CA LEU A 13 -4.36 7.42 -36.88
C LEU A 13 -4.07 6.47 -35.72
N THR A 14 -3.50 6.98 -34.64
CA THR A 14 -3.55 6.32 -33.34
C THR A 14 -5.01 6.28 -32.89
N ALA A 15 -5.65 5.12 -33.04
CA ALA A 15 -6.97 4.89 -32.49
C ALA A 15 -6.90 5.05 -30.97
N LEU A 16 -7.47 6.14 -30.44
CA LEU A 16 -7.88 6.20 -29.05
C LEU A 16 -8.85 5.05 -28.81
N ARG A 17 -8.38 3.99 -28.16
CA ARG A 17 -9.29 3.04 -27.51
C ARG A 17 -9.92 3.78 -26.34
N VAL A 18 -11.04 4.45 -26.60
CA VAL A 18 -12.02 4.72 -25.56
C VAL A 18 -12.47 3.35 -25.10
N PHE A 19 -11.98 2.92 -23.93
CA PHE A 19 -12.47 1.72 -23.28
C PHE A 19 -13.96 1.91 -23.02
N CYS A 20 -14.79 1.23 -23.79
CA CYS A 20 -16.20 1.08 -23.47
C CYS A 20 -16.25 0.37 -22.11
N GLY A 21 -16.60 1.08 -21.03
CA GLY A 21 -16.69 0.51 -19.68
C GLY A 21 -15.69 1.01 -18.61
N GLU A 22 -14.95 2.09 -18.83
CA GLU A 22 -14.16 2.70 -17.75
C GLU A 22 -15.07 3.30 -16.65
N LYS A 23 -14.85 2.91 -15.39
CA LYS A 23 -15.68 3.31 -14.23
C LYS A 23 -15.05 4.43 -13.38
N ALA A 24 -13.90 4.98 -13.78
CA ALA A 24 -13.35 6.20 -13.18
C ALA A 24 -14.26 7.42 -13.41
N HIS A 25 -14.27 8.35 -12.46
CA HIS A 25 -15.09 9.56 -12.53
C HIS A 25 -14.39 10.67 -13.31
N LEU A 26 -13.08 10.80 -13.11
CA LEU A 26 -12.21 11.76 -13.78
C LEU A 26 -11.00 11.04 -14.36
N ILE A 27 -10.51 11.51 -15.50
CA ILE A 27 -9.29 11.03 -16.15
C ILE A 27 -8.29 12.17 -16.25
N VAL A 28 -7.06 11.95 -15.81
CA VAL A 28 -5.92 12.86 -15.97
C VAL A 28 -4.99 12.27 -17.02
N ALA A 29 -4.64 13.05 -18.05
CA ALA A 29 -3.67 12.66 -19.05
C ALA A 29 -2.85 13.88 -19.50
N ALA A 30 -1.53 13.83 -19.36
CA ALA A 30 -0.65 14.96 -19.64
C ALA A 30 -0.70 15.41 -21.13
N ASP A 31 -1.03 14.49 -22.04
CA ASP A 31 -1.19 14.75 -23.47
C ASP A 31 -2.52 15.47 -23.83
N GLY A 32 -3.40 15.67 -22.85
CA GLY A 32 -4.71 16.29 -23.03
C GLY A 32 -5.83 15.35 -23.50
N SER A 33 -5.60 14.03 -23.52
CA SER A 33 -6.64 13.04 -23.85
C SER A 33 -7.63 12.75 -22.70
N GLY A 34 -7.36 13.26 -21.50
CA GLY A 34 -8.20 13.16 -20.30
C GLY A 34 -9.10 14.39 -20.08
N ASN A 35 -9.83 14.40 -18.95
CA ASN A 35 -10.59 15.55 -18.48
C ASN A 35 -9.66 16.70 -18.02
N TYR A 36 -8.51 16.36 -17.45
CA TYR A 36 -7.51 17.30 -16.96
C TYR A 36 -6.11 16.90 -17.45
N ARG A 37 -5.20 17.87 -17.51
CA ARG A 37 -3.78 17.61 -17.84
C ARG A 37 -2.93 17.34 -16.61
N THR A 38 -3.31 17.93 -15.48
CA THR A 38 -2.60 17.79 -14.20
C THR A 38 -3.48 17.10 -13.16
N ILE A 39 -2.85 16.47 -12.18
CA ILE A 39 -3.54 15.78 -11.10
C ILE A 39 -4.14 16.80 -10.12
N GLN A 40 -3.41 17.90 -9.82
CA GLN A 40 -3.92 18.91 -8.90
C GLN A 40 -5.15 19.63 -9.44
N GLU A 41 -5.25 19.90 -10.75
CA GLU A 41 -6.48 20.46 -11.34
C GLU A 41 -7.69 19.53 -11.13
N ALA A 42 -7.50 18.23 -11.30
CA ALA A 42 -8.56 17.25 -11.05
C ALA A 42 -8.98 17.22 -9.57
N LEU A 43 -8.01 17.27 -8.64
CA LEU A 43 -8.30 17.38 -7.20
C LEU A 43 -9.07 18.66 -6.87
N ASN A 44 -8.67 19.80 -7.45
CA ASN A 44 -9.29 21.10 -7.23
C ASN A 44 -10.73 21.17 -7.76
N SER A 45 -11.10 20.32 -8.72
CA SER A 45 -12.46 20.24 -9.26
C SER A 45 -13.47 19.63 -8.27
N ILE A 46 -13.00 18.94 -7.23
CA ILE A 46 -13.85 18.26 -6.26
C ILE A 46 -14.40 19.28 -5.23
N PRO A 47 -15.73 19.34 -5.02
CA PRO A 47 -16.34 20.26 -4.07
C PRO A 47 -15.81 20.11 -2.63
N GLY A 48 -15.68 21.23 -1.91
CA GLY A 48 -15.22 21.29 -0.51
C GLY A 48 -15.89 20.29 0.44
N ASN A 49 -17.19 20.12 0.30
CA ASN A 49 -18.04 19.27 1.13
C ASN A 49 -18.29 17.87 0.53
N ASN A 50 -17.32 17.34 -0.24
CA ASN A 50 -17.48 16.07 -0.93
C ASN A 50 -17.77 14.90 0.05
N THR A 51 -18.86 14.18 -0.22
CA THR A 51 -19.27 12.96 0.49
C THR A 51 -19.40 11.76 -0.45
N LYS A 52 -19.10 11.95 -1.74
CA LYS A 52 -19.22 10.91 -2.77
C LYS A 52 -17.83 10.40 -3.13
N LYS A 53 -17.74 9.11 -3.40
CA LYS A 53 -16.48 8.51 -3.89
C LYS A 53 -16.13 9.11 -5.25
N VAL A 54 -14.92 9.64 -5.39
CA VAL A 54 -14.38 10.15 -6.66
C VAL A 54 -13.12 9.37 -6.99
N ILE A 55 -13.15 8.65 -8.11
CA ILE A 55 -11.99 7.96 -8.67
C ILE A 55 -11.41 8.82 -9.77
N ILE A 56 -10.16 9.22 -9.59
CA ILE A 56 -9.33 9.90 -10.59
C ILE A 56 -8.37 8.86 -11.17
N LEU A 57 -8.58 8.46 -12.43
CA LEU A 57 -7.65 7.65 -13.18
C LEU A 57 -6.56 8.54 -13.78
N ILE A 58 -5.31 8.26 -13.47
CA ILE A 58 -4.15 9.00 -13.95
C ILE A 58 -3.45 8.12 -15.01
N ARG A 59 -3.40 8.59 -16.26
CA ARG A 59 -2.73 7.87 -17.35
C ARG A 59 -1.23 7.75 -17.11
N ASN A 60 -0.58 6.90 -17.88
CA ASN A 60 0.87 6.78 -17.85
C ASN A 60 1.55 8.12 -18.15
N GLY A 61 2.63 8.39 -17.43
CA GLY A 61 3.38 9.64 -17.52
C GLY A 61 4.11 9.96 -16.22
N THR A 62 5.07 10.86 -16.31
CA THR A 62 5.73 11.46 -15.14
C THR A 62 5.12 12.84 -14.88
N TYR A 63 4.43 12.95 -13.76
CA TYR A 63 3.77 14.16 -13.30
C TYR A 63 4.68 14.84 -12.27
N HIS A 64 5.30 15.96 -12.67
CA HIS A 64 6.16 16.75 -11.81
C HIS A 64 5.35 17.70 -10.92
N GLU A 65 4.51 17.12 -10.06
CA GLU A 65 3.53 17.84 -9.25
C GLU A 65 3.74 17.59 -7.76
N LYS A 66 3.51 18.64 -6.97
CA LYS A 66 3.22 18.52 -5.54
C LYS A 66 1.70 18.54 -5.36
N LEU A 67 1.17 17.51 -4.73
CA LEU A 67 -0.27 17.32 -4.55
C LEU A 67 -0.74 17.72 -3.16
N PHE A 68 -1.89 18.36 -3.10
CA PHE A 68 -2.63 18.72 -1.90
C PHE A 68 -4.02 18.09 -1.98
N ILE A 69 -4.25 17.06 -1.17
CA ILE A 69 -5.52 16.35 -1.05
C ILE A 69 -6.26 16.91 0.16
N GLU A 70 -7.23 17.77 -0.11
CA GLU A 70 -8.00 18.48 0.91
C GLU A 70 -9.46 17.98 1.02
N ARG A 71 -9.82 16.94 0.27
CA ARG A 71 -11.19 16.41 0.17
C ARG A 71 -11.22 14.95 0.57
N SER A 72 -12.28 14.56 1.26
CA SER A 72 -12.53 13.16 1.62
C SER A 72 -13.06 12.36 0.42
N PHE A 73 -13.00 11.03 0.52
CA PHE A 73 -13.54 10.07 -0.47
C PHE A 73 -12.88 10.16 -1.86
N VAL A 74 -11.58 10.44 -1.90
CA VAL A 74 -10.80 10.58 -3.14
C VAL A 74 -9.92 9.37 -3.36
N THR A 75 -9.98 8.80 -4.57
CA THR A 75 -9.06 7.78 -5.05
C THR A 75 -8.22 8.34 -6.18
N LEU A 76 -6.90 8.35 -6.02
CA LEU A 76 -5.95 8.51 -7.13
C LEU A 76 -5.49 7.12 -7.55
N VAL A 77 -5.81 6.72 -8.78
CA VAL A 77 -5.37 5.44 -9.34
C VAL A 77 -4.59 5.62 -10.62
N GLY A 78 -3.36 5.10 -10.68
CA GLY A 78 -2.58 5.09 -11.91
C GLY A 78 -3.05 4.02 -12.89
N GLU A 79 -2.80 4.26 -14.17
CA GLU A 79 -2.94 3.27 -15.23
C GLU A 79 -1.92 2.14 -15.06
N SER A 80 -0.72 2.47 -14.59
CA SER A 80 0.35 1.52 -14.27
C SER A 80 1.10 1.95 -13.01
N ARG A 81 1.39 0.98 -12.14
CA ARG A 81 2.24 1.18 -10.96
C ARG A 81 3.57 1.85 -11.29
N ASP A 82 4.23 1.39 -12.33
CA ASP A 82 5.61 1.81 -12.64
C ASP A 82 5.67 2.99 -13.62
N SER A 83 4.65 3.14 -14.47
CA SER A 83 4.63 4.14 -15.55
C SER A 83 3.77 5.37 -15.24
N THR A 84 2.87 5.32 -14.26
CA THR A 84 2.22 6.51 -13.69
C THR A 84 3.00 6.96 -12.46
N ARG A 85 3.80 8.01 -12.61
CA ARG A 85 4.74 8.48 -11.59
C ARG A 85 4.44 9.91 -11.18
N ILE A 86 4.34 10.18 -9.88
CA ILE A 86 4.23 11.50 -9.29
C ILE A 86 5.58 11.80 -8.64
N VAL A 87 6.30 12.79 -9.16
CA VAL A 87 7.72 13.03 -8.80
C VAL A 87 7.93 14.50 -8.47
N TYR A 88 8.38 14.78 -7.25
CA TYR A 88 8.72 16.14 -6.85
C TYR A 88 9.86 16.14 -5.84
N ALA A 89 10.77 17.11 -5.93
CA ALA A 89 11.89 17.23 -5.00
C ALA A 89 11.51 18.21 -3.89
N GLU A 90 11.22 17.70 -2.69
CA GLU A 90 10.95 18.54 -1.53
C GLU A 90 11.70 18.06 -0.30
N LEU A 91 12.45 18.98 0.33
CA LEU A 91 13.10 18.74 1.62
C LEU A 91 12.31 19.47 2.68
N ARG A 92 11.93 18.78 3.76
CA ARG A 92 11.13 19.38 4.84
C ARG A 92 11.68 20.71 5.36
N GLU A 93 13.01 20.80 5.53
CA GLU A 93 13.69 22.01 6.00
C GLU A 93 13.50 23.20 5.05
N ASN A 94 13.46 22.98 3.73
CA ASN A 94 13.17 24.03 2.76
C ASN A 94 11.73 24.49 2.88
N TRP A 95 10.78 23.53 2.90
CA TRP A 95 9.37 23.85 3.07
C TRP A 95 9.10 24.69 4.32
N ILE A 96 9.63 24.29 5.47
CA ILE A 96 9.43 24.98 6.76
C ILE A 96 10.09 26.36 6.76
N ARG A 97 11.27 26.52 6.14
CA ARG A 97 11.93 27.82 6.02
C ARG A 97 11.05 28.80 5.25
N ASP A 98 10.45 28.33 4.17
CA ASP A 98 9.65 29.16 3.26
C ASP A 98 8.19 29.32 3.78
N HIS A 99 7.73 28.42 4.65
CA HIS A 99 6.41 28.41 5.29
C HIS A 99 6.52 28.21 6.82
N PRO A 100 6.91 29.25 7.58
CA PRO A 100 7.07 29.14 9.02
C PRO A 100 5.80 28.62 9.70
N ASN A 101 5.95 27.64 10.59
CA ASN A 101 4.87 26.96 11.32
C ASN A 101 3.93 26.08 10.49
N ALA A 102 4.23 25.81 9.22
CA ALA A 102 3.46 24.88 8.38
C ALA A 102 4.30 23.68 7.95
N ASP A 103 3.89 22.47 8.37
CA ASP A 103 4.54 21.22 7.99
C ASP A 103 3.72 20.43 6.95
N TRP A 104 2.45 20.81 6.74
CA TRP A 104 1.63 20.37 5.62
C TRP A 104 2.11 21.06 4.35
N GLY A 105 2.44 20.28 3.31
CA GLY A 105 3.09 20.73 2.08
C GLY A 105 4.56 20.32 1.94
N SER A 106 5.15 19.69 2.96
CA SER A 106 6.54 19.21 2.94
C SER A 106 6.75 17.89 2.19
N ALA A 107 5.70 17.32 1.59
CA ALA A 107 5.76 16.07 0.82
C ALA A 107 5.45 16.26 -0.67
N VAL A 108 5.64 15.20 -1.45
CA VAL A 108 5.11 15.10 -2.83
C VAL A 108 3.59 14.99 -2.82
N VAL A 109 3.02 14.15 -1.95
CA VAL A 109 1.58 14.04 -1.73
C VAL A 109 1.24 14.42 -0.28
N ASN A 110 0.44 15.47 -0.11
CA ASN A 110 0.06 16.04 1.18
C ASN A 110 -1.43 15.81 1.43
N ILE A 111 -1.76 15.01 2.45
CA ILE A 111 -3.15 14.72 2.85
C ILE A 111 -3.51 15.61 4.04
N ASP A 112 -4.50 16.48 3.83
CA ASP A 112 -5.00 17.38 4.87
C ASP A 112 -5.61 16.62 6.06
N SER A 113 -5.62 17.26 7.23
CA SER A 113 -6.25 16.71 8.45
C SER A 113 -7.76 16.44 8.34
N LEU A 114 -8.46 17.14 7.44
CA LEU A 114 -9.89 16.98 7.19
C LEU A 114 -10.19 16.03 6.01
N ALA A 115 -9.16 15.49 5.36
CA ALA A 115 -9.29 14.58 4.21
C ALA A 115 -9.19 13.12 4.66
N SER A 116 -10.34 12.47 4.87
CA SER A 116 -10.43 11.04 5.20
C SER A 116 -10.90 10.19 4.02
N ASP A 117 -10.75 8.87 4.10
CA ASP A 117 -11.16 7.94 3.03
C ASP A 117 -10.43 8.22 1.70
N VAL A 118 -9.11 8.37 1.79
CA VAL A 118 -8.22 8.62 0.65
C VAL A 118 -7.55 7.32 0.21
N ILE A 119 -7.52 7.06 -1.09
CA ILE A 119 -6.87 5.88 -1.67
C ILE A 119 -5.82 6.33 -2.69
N LEU A 120 -4.57 5.88 -2.51
CA LEU A 120 -3.55 5.91 -3.55
C LEU A 120 -3.39 4.50 -4.11
N ALA A 121 -3.56 4.31 -5.41
CA ALA A 121 -3.55 2.98 -6.01
C ALA A 121 -2.76 2.90 -7.33
N ASN A 122 -2.08 1.78 -7.57
CA ASN A 122 -1.46 1.46 -8.86
C ASN A 122 -0.59 2.57 -9.46
N LEU A 123 0.23 3.24 -8.64
CA LEU A 123 1.09 4.34 -9.07
C LEU A 123 2.41 4.39 -8.29
N THR A 124 3.33 5.23 -8.74
CA THR A 124 4.57 5.54 -8.02
C THR A 124 4.51 6.97 -7.48
N VAL A 125 4.83 7.17 -6.21
CA VAL A 125 5.14 8.49 -5.63
C VAL A 125 6.62 8.51 -5.26
N HIS A 126 7.37 9.47 -5.77
CA HIS A 126 8.81 9.57 -5.56
C HIS A 126 9.22 10.98 -5.15
N ASN A 127 9.74 11.11 -3.92
CA ASN A 127 10.49 12.29 -3.53
C ASN A 127 11.97 12.12 -3.92
N ASN A 128 12.39 12.79 -5.00
CA ASN A 128 13.70 12.62 -5.59
C ASN A 128 14.73 13.67 -5.14
N TYR A 129 14.49 14.35 -4.01
CA TYR A 129 15.35 15.44 -3.55
C TYR A 129 16.79 14.96 -3.28
N GLY A 130 16.95 13.81 -2.65
CA GLY A 130 18.26 13.24 -2.33
C GLY A 130 19.13 12.95 -3.56
N SER A 131 18.56 12.43 -4.66
CA SER A 131 19.30 12.22 -5.91
C SER A 131 19.76 13.52 -6.56
N LEU A 132 19.01 14.62 -6.39
CA LEU A 132 19.36 15.91 -6.98
C LEU A 132 20.36 16.70 -6.14
N TYR A 133 20.34 16.53 -4.81
CA TYR A 133 21.06 17.40 -3.88
C TYR A 133 21.96 16.66 -2.88
N ASN A 134 22.15 15.35 -3.06
CA ASN A 134 23.05 14.50 -2.26
C ASN A 134 22.80 14.60 -0.74
N THR A 135 21.55 14.40 -0.33
CA THR A 135 21.15 14.39 1.09
C THR A 135 20.09 13.35 1.36
N SER A 136 20.14 12.72 2.53
CA SER A 136 19.16 11.73 2.97
C SER A 136 18.32 12.20 4.16
N LYS A 137 18.25 13.52 4.39
CA LYS A 137 17.40 14.15 5.42
C LYS A 137 15.89 13.94 5.13
N HIS A 138 15.03 14.41 6.03
CA HIS A 138 13.56 14.26 5.94
C HIS A 138 13.01 14.81 4.61
N GLN A 139 12.50 13.92 3.75
CA GLN A 139 11.95 14.23 2.44
C GLN A 139 10.79 13.27 2.15
N PHE A 140 9.56 13.71 2.43
CA PHE A 140 8.41 12.81 2.43
C PHE A 140 7.90 12.55 1.01
N ALA A 141 7.64 11.29 0.65
CA ALA A 141 6.86 10.99 -0.54
C ALA A 141 5.37 11.23 -0.26
N VAL A 142 4.87 10.70 0.86
CA VAL A 142 3.50 10.88 1.30
C VAL A 142 3.49 11.35 2.75
N ARG A 143 2.76 12.42 3.04
CA ARG A 143 2.58 12.94 4.39
C ARG A 143 1.15 13.40 4.63
N GLY A 144 0.64 13.20 5.84
CA GLY A 144 -0.67 13.75 6.17
C GLY A 144 -1.22 13.43 7.54
N TRP A 145 -2.42 13.95 7.79
CA TRP A 145 -3.14 13.83 9.06
C TRP A 145 -4.59 13.36 8.88
N GLY A 146 -4.98 12.94 7.68
CA GLY A 146 -6.26 12.29 7.46
C GLY A 146 -6.32 10.89 8.07
N THR A 147 -7.52 10.32 8.21
CA THR A 147 -7.75 8.93 8.65
C THR A 147 -8.42 8.09 7.55
N ARG A 148 -8.39 6.76 7.69
CA ARG A 148 -8.84 5.79 6.66
C ARG A 148 -8.12 6.00 5.33
N VAL A 149 -6.79 6.11 5.40
CA VAL A 149 -5.93 6.26 4.21
C VAL A 149 -5.46 4.88 3.75
N ILE A 150 -5.66 4.59 2.46
CA ILE A 150 -5.27 3.34 1.82
C ILE A 150 -4.15 3.61 0.81
N VAL A 151 -3.13 2.75 0.81
CA VAL A 151 -2.12 2.69 -0.26
C VAL A 151 -2.11 1.28 -0.82
N LEU A 152 -2.39 1.12 -2.11
CA LEU A 152 -2.68 -0.18 -2.72
C LEU A 152 -1.91 -0.38 -4.03
N ASN A 153 -1.02 -1.37 -4.08
CA ASN A 153 -0.18 -1.63 -5.26
C ASN A 153 0.63 -0.39 -5.71
N CYS A 154 1.28 0.29 -4.79
CA CYS A 154 2.09 1.48 -5.09
C CYS A 154 3.58 1.26 -4.83
N ASN A 155 4.42 2.02 -5.54
CA ASN A 155 5.78 2.30 -5.10
C ASN A 155 5.77 3.64 -4.36
N ILE A 156 6.17 3.66 -3.09
CA ILE A 156 6.31 4.88 -2.30
C ILE A 156 7.78 5.01 -1.93
N ILE A 157 8.46 5.97 -2.56
CA ILE A 157 9.92 6.07 -2.60
C ILE A 157 10.33 7.47 -2.18
N ALA A 158 11.35 7.57 -1.34
CA ALA A 158 12.05 8.82 -1.12
C ALA A 158 13.55 8.58 -1.07
N ASP A 159 14.33 9.52 -1.59
CA ASP A 159 15.80 9.47 -1.57
C ASP A 159 16.39 9.85 -0.19
N GLY A 160 15.57 9.82 0.86
CA GLY A 160 15.95 10.14 2.23
C GLY A 160 14.96 9.63 3.27
N ALA A 161 14.97 10.30 4.43
CA ALA A 161 14.24 9.85 5.60
C ALA A 161 12.73 10.15 5.52
N ASP A 162 11.95 9.38 6.26
CA ASP A 162 10.51 9.54 6.49
C ASP A 162 9.62 9.37 5.23
N THR A 163 9.95 8.46 4.31
CA THR A 163 9.23 8.24 3.03
C THR A 163 7.69 8.33 3.12
N ILE A 164 7.03 7.64 4.06
CA ILE A 164 5.59 7.78 4.32
C ILE A 164 5.28 8.09 5.80
N SER A 165 4.68 9.26 6.02
CA SER A 165 4.40 9.85 7.34
C SER A 165 2.93 10.24 7.51
N LEU A 166 2.09 9.27 7.89
CA LEU A 166 0.68 9.52 8.24
C LEU A 166 0.55 9.65 9.76
N TRP A 167 0.21 10.84 10.26
CA TRP A 167 0.56 11.29 11.62
C TRP A 167 -0.63 11.75 12.47
N ASP A 168 -1.85 11.33 12.13
CA ASP A 168 -2.98 11.49 13.05
C ASP A 168 -2.80 10.57 14.26
N ARG A 169 -2.49 11.17 15.40
CA ARG A 169 -2.24 10.46 16.66
C ARG A 169 -3.52 10.00 17.35
N VAL A 170 -4.68 10.57 17.03
CA VAL A 170 -5.91 10.30 17.79
C VAL A 170 -6.74 9.27 17.04
N ASP A 171 -7.04 9.54 15.77
CA ASP A 171 -8.00 8.75 14.99
C ASP A 171 -7.38 8.09 13.75
N GLY A 172 -6.06 8.21 13.54
CA GLY A 172 -5.36 7.71 12.36
C GLY A 172 -5.52 6.20 12.17
N MET A 173 -6.08 5.78 11.03
CA MET A 173 -6.18 4.38 10.62
C MET A 173 -5.68 4.22 9.18
N TYR A 174 -4.64 3.42 8.98
CA TYR A 174 -3.93 3.32 7.70
C TYR A 174 -3.81 1.87 7.24
N TYR A 175 -4.21 1.59 6.01
CA TYR A 175 -4.11 0.26 5.42
C TYR A 175 -3.24 0.29 4.17
N HIS A 176 -2.17 -0.50 4.13
CA HIS A 176 -1.31 -0.58 2.96
C HIS A 176 -1.17 -2.02 2.49
N ALA A 177 -1.31 -2.24 1.18
CA ALA A 177 -1.24 -3.60 0.65
C ALA A 177 -0.53 -3.66 -0.71
N ASN A 178 0.26 -4.70 -0.92
CA ASN A 178 1.01 -4.93 -2.16
C ASN A 178 1.93 -3.76 -2.54
N CYS A 179 2.50 -3.07 -1.56
CA CYS A 179 3.31 -1.87 -1.78
C CYS A 179 4.80 -2.19 -1.81
N PHE A 180 5.59 -1.30 -2.41
CA PHE A 180 7.03 -1.23 -2.22
C PHE A 180 7.36 0.09 -1.54
N PHE A 181 8.04 0.00 -0.40
CA PHE A 181 8.50 1.14 0.38
C PHE A 181 10.03 1.19 0.33
N GLU A 182 10.57 2.33 -0.06
CA GLU A 182 12.02 2.54 -0.16
C GLU A 182 12.41 3.86 0.50
N GLY A 183 13.47 3.85 1.31
CA GLY A 183 13.96 5.06 1.94
C GLY A 183 15.16 4.89 2.87
N TRP A 184 15.45 5.96 3.61
CA TRP A 184 16.52 6.03 4.60
C TRP A 184 15.92 5.89 6.00
N VAL A 185 16.20 6.81 6.93
CA VAL A 185 15.82 6.63 8.33
C VAL A 185 14.30 6.72 8.48
N ASP A 186 13.70 5.81 9.27
CA ASP A 186 12.29 5.82 9.67
C ASP A 186 11.31 5.92 8.47
N TYR A 187 11.62 5.26 7.35
CA TYR A 187 10.92 5.48 6.07
C TYR A 187 9.44 5.04 6.06
N VAL A 188 9.03 4.13 6.94
CA VAL A 188 7.60 3.89 7.23
C VAL A 188 7.32 4.24 8.68
N CYS A 189 6.66 5.38 8.92
CA CYS A 189 6.52 5.96 10.25
C CYS A 189 5.10 6.44 10.59
N PRO A 190 4.10 5.54 10.68
CA PRO A 190 2.72 5.89 11.03
C PRO A 190 2.55 6.26 12.52
N ARG A 191 1.56 7.11 12.80
CA ARG A 191 0.98 7.34 14.15
C ARG A 191 -0.48 6.93 14.17
N GLY A 192 -0.99 6.41 15.28
CA GLY A 192 -2.34 5.82 15.29
C GLY A 192 -2.31 4.32 15.02
N TRP A 193 -3.23 3.79 14.22
CA TRP A 193 -3.25 2.38 13.82
C TRP A 193 -2.80 2.22 12.37
N CYS A 194 -2.01 1.17 12.11
CA CYS A 194 -1.57 0.85 10.75
C CYS A 194 -1.52 -0.66 10.54
N TYR A 195 -2.07 -1.13 9.42
CA TYR A 195 -1.94 -2.50 8.93
C TYR A 195 -1.30 -2.50 7.55
N ILE A 196 -0.16 -3.17 7.41
CA ILE A 196 0.55 -3.35 6.13
C ILE A 196 0.59 -4.83 5.80
N THR A 197 0.29 -5.20 4.55
CA THR A 197 0.33 -6.59 4.10
C THR A 197 0.91 -6.75 2.71
N ASP A 198 1.47 -7.93 2.43
CA ASP A 198 1.93 -8.33 1.09
C ASP A 198 2.93 -7.34 0.48
N SER A 199 3.73 -6.66 1.32
CA SER A 199 4.53 -5.52 0.90
C SER A 199 6.03 -5.79 1.00
N LYS A 200 6.79 -4.99 0.28
CA LYS A 200 8.26 -5.07 0.23
C LYS A 200 8.87 -3.78 0.75
N PHE A 201 9.95 -3.93 1.49
CA PHE A 201 10.62 -2.87 2.23
C PHE A 201 12.10 -2.89 1.84
N PHE A 202 12.65 -1.73 1.42
CA PHE A 202 14.07 -1.59 1.09
C PHE A 202 14.69 -0.38 1.81
N GLY A 203 15.67 -0.65 2.68
CA GLY A 203 16.36 0.37 3.47
C GLY A 203 17.77 0.70 2.97
N HIS A 204 18.08 1.98 2.82
CA HIS A 204 19.42 2.49 2.45
C HIS A 204 20.27 2.96 3.65
N ASN A 205 19.84 2.66 4.88
CA ASN A 205 20.43 3.22 6.10
C ASN A 205 20.74 2.13 7.15
N LEU A 206 21.53 2.52 8.15
CA LEU A 206 21.94 1.64 9.26
C LEU A 206 21.31 2.05 10.61
N SER A 207 20.29 2.92 10.59
CA SER A 207 19.65 3.47 11.80
C SER A 207 18.34 2.76 12.14
N ALA A 208 17.33 2.86 11.26
CA ALA A 208 16.00 2.26 11.44
C ALA A 208 15.23 2.24 10.11
N SER A 209 14.47 1.16 9.86
CA SER A 209 13.56 1.06 8.72
C SER A 209 12.15 1.54 9.07
N ILE A 210 11.54 0.92 10.09
CA ILE A 210 10.19 1.27 10.55
C ILE A 210 10.22 2.07 11.86
N TRP A 211 9.22 2.93 12.03
CA TRP A 211 8.99 3.70 13.25
C TRP A 211 7.50 3.75 13.59
N HIS A 212 7.16 3.92 14.87
CA HIS A 212 5.78 4.04 15.30
C HIS A 212 5.61 4.96 16.51
N ASP A 213 4.45 5.59 16.62
CA ASP A 213 3.96 6.27 17.82
C ASP A 213 2.49 5.93 18.02
N GLY A 214 2.25 5.09 19.03
CA GLY A 214 0.93 4.71 19.52
C GLY A 214 0.65 5.28 20.92
N SER A 215 1.34 6.35 21.34
CA SER A 215 1.39 6.76 22.75
C SER A 215 0.10 7.40 23.30
N THR A 216 -0.86 7.73 22.44
CA THR A 216 -2.14 8.33 22.84
C THR A 216 -3.19 7.29 23.27
N ASP A 217 -3.06 6.05 22.78
CA ASP A 217 -3.94 4.95 23.13
C ASP A 217 -3.17 3.64 23.06
N LYS A 218 -3.19 2.86 24.17
CA LYS A 218 -2.48 1.59 24.28
C LYS A 218 -2.91 0.60 23.18
N ASP A 219 -4.13 0.73 22.67
CA ASP A 219 -4.63 -0.14 21.61
C ASP A 219 -4.08 0.22 20.22
N GLN A 220 -3.41 1.37 20.02
CA GLN A 220 -2.77 1.73 18.74
C GLN A 220 -1.68 0.73 18.35
N LYS A 221 -1.94 -0.02 17.28
CA LYS A 221 -1.07 -1.08 16.77
C LYS A 221 -0.54 -0.74 15.39
N PHE A 222 0.72 -1.09 15.17
CA PHE A 222 1.32 -1.19 13.87
C PHE A 222 1.58 -2.65 13.53
N VAL A 223 0.80 -3.20 12.61
CA VAL A 223 0.86 -4.60 12.20
C VAL A 223 1.41 -4.67 10.78
N ILE A 224 2.43 -5.49 10.56
CA ILE A 224 2.98 -5.80 9.24
C ILE A 224 2.90 -7.32 9.05
N ARG A 225 2.28 -7.76 7.95
CA ARG A 225 2.04 -9.17 7.67
C ARG A 225 2.43 -9.59 6.26
N TYR A 226 2.83 -10.84 6.03
CA TYR A 226 3.13 -11.40 4.70
C TYR A 226 4.09 -10.52 3.88
N SER A 227 5.06 -9.89 4.53
CA SER A 227 5.88 -8.84 3.93
C SER A 227 7.37 -9.19 4.01
N SER A 228 8.17 -8.62 3.11
CA SER A 228 9.62 -8.87 3.08
C SER A 228 10.43 -7.60 3.28
N PHE A 229 11.49 -7.70 4.07
CA PHE A 229 12.45 -6.64 4.35
C PHE A 229 13.82 -6.97 3.78
N ASP A 230 14.37 -6.02 3.04
CA ASP A 230 15.74 -6.04 2.56
C ASP A 230 16.36 -4.64 2.68
N GLY A 231 17.64 -4.54 2.37
CA GLY A 231 18.36 -3.28 2.40
C GLY A 231 19.85 -3.48 2.27
N VAL A 232 20.58 -2.38 2.46
CA VAL A 232 22.04 -2.41 2.52
C VAL A 232 22.55 -3.36 3.62
N PRO A 233 23.75 -3.95 3.49
CA PRO A 233 24.30 -4.82 4.53
C PRO A 233 24.31 -4.16 5.90
N GLY A 234 23.67 -4.79 6.88
CA GLY A 234 23.49 -4.26 8.23
C GLY A 234 22.27 -3.36 8.42
N PHE A 235 21.30 -3.34 7.49
CA PHE A 235 20.07 -2.57 7.70
C PHE A 235 19.32 -3.08 8.95
N PRO A 236 18.83 -2.18 9.82
CA PRO A 236 18.10 -2.57 11.02
C PRO A 236 16.58 -2.56 10.80
N LEU A 237 15.86 -3.30 11.66
CA LEU A 237 14.40 -3.38 11.58
C LEU A 237 13.74 -2.02 11.87
N GLY A 238 14.03 -1.38 13.01
CA GLY A 238 13.36 -0.12 13.34
C GLY A 238 13.64 0.38 14.74
N ARG A 239 12.92 1.44 15.13
CA ARG A 239 13.01 2.07 16.45
C ARG A 239 11.71 2.81 16.77
N HIS A 240 11.52 3.21 18.02
CA HIS A 240 10.41 4.11 18.38
C HIS A 240 10.79 4.97 19.59
N HIS A 241 10.44 6.25 19.51
CA HIS A 241 10.80 7.27 20.50
C HIS A 241 9.75 7.39 21.62
N ARG A 242 8.61 6.73 21.46
CA ARG A 242 7.40 6.82 22.27
C ARG A 242 6.79 5.42 22.36
N ASP A 243 5.82 5.21 23.24
CA ASP A 243 5.11 3.94 23.29
C ASP A 243 4.55 3.52 21.93
N ALA A 244 4.76 2.24 21.59
CA ALA A 244 4.34 1.62 20.35
C ALA A 244 3.97 0.16 20.62
N ALA A 245 3.00 -0.38 19.89
CA ALA A 245 2.78 -1.82 19.78
C ALA A 245 3.02 -2.22 18.33
N ILE A 246 4.07 -3.01 18.08
CA ILE A 246 4.47 -3.42 16.73
C ILE A 246 4.35 -4.93 16.61
N TYR A 247 3.60 -5.40 15.62
CA TYR A 247 3.40 -6.82 15.32
C TYR A 247 3.97 -7.11 13.93
N LEU A 248 4.86 -8.10 13.83
CA LEU A 248 5.36 -8.62 12.55
C LEU A 248 5.00 -10.09 12.45
N LEU A 249 4.18 -10.43 11.47
CA LEU A 249 3.67 -11.78 11.26
C LEU A 249 4.01 -12.25 9.86
N ASP A 250 4.46 -13.49 9.69
CA ASP A 250 4.70 -14.05 8.35
C ASP A 250 5.67 -13.20 7.52
N CYS A 251 6.62 -12.53 8.18
CA CYS A 251 7.59 -11.65 7.54
C CYS A 251 8.88 -12.38 7.22
N ILE A 252 9.50 -12.01 6.09
CA ILE A 252 10.80 -12.53 5.68
C ILE A 252 11.82 -11.40 5.71
N PHE A 253 12.98 -11.64 6.32
CA PHE A 253 14.09 -10.70 6.37
C PHE A 253 15.25 -11.24 5.54
N SER A 254 15.88 -10.40 4.73
CA SER A 254 17.06 -10.81 3.98
C SER A 254 18.26 -11.05 4.91
N ARG A 255 19.27 -11.75 4.40
CA ARG A 255 20.54 -11.99 5.13
C ARG A 255 21.26 -10.69 5.53
N SER A 256 20.94 -9.58 4.88
CA SER A 256 21.53 -8.28 5.15
C SER A 256 21.02 -7.66 6.46
N MET A 257 19.96 -8.19 7.08
CA MET A 257 19.40 -7.63 8.32
C MET A 257 20.41 -7.72 9.48
N ALA A 258 20.61 -6.59 10.17
CA ALA A 258 21.40 -6.52 11.39
C ALA A 258 20.76 -7.31 12.54
N ASP A 259 21.60 -7.89 13.39
CA ASP A 259 21.17 -8.43 14.68
C ASP A 259 20.92 -7.29 15.69
N LYS A 260 19.83 -6.56 15.44
CA LYS A 260 19.45 -5.37 16.21
C LYS A 260 17.93 -5.34 16.40
N PRO A 261 17.43 -5.62 17.61
CA PRO A 261 16.01 -5.51 17.92
C PRO A 261 15.49 -4.08 17.75
N LEU A 262 14.16 -3.95 17.70
CA LEU A 262 13.48 -2.66 17.84
C LEU A 262 13.88 -2.01 19.18
N TYR A 263 14.33 -0.76 19.15
CA TYR A 263 14.96 -0.12 20.31
C TYR A 263 14.42 1.29 20.59
N LEU A 264 14.61 1.75 21.83
CA LEU A 264 14.45 3.15 22.22
C LEU A 264 15.74 3.89 21.85
N PRO A 265 15.71 4.82 20.89
CA PRO A 265 16.90 5.59 20.54
C PRO A 265 17.29 6.57 21.64
N ASP A 266 18.57 6.87 21.78
CA ASP A 266 19.03 7.98 22.62
C ASP A 266 18.84 9.30 21.88
N SER A 267 17.90 10.13 22.35
CA SER A 267 17.47 11.35 21.68
C SER A 267 16.69 12.23 22.64
N PRO A 268 16.79 13.58 22.53
CA PRO A 268 15.95 14.50 23.32
C PRO A 268 14.43 14.30 23.12
N ASN A 269 14.04 13.69 21.99
CA ASN A 269 12.66 13.37 21.69
C ASN A 269 12.18 12.04 22.30
N SER A 270 13.09 11.23 22.84
CA SER A 270 12.77 9.95 23.45
C SER A 270 12.01 10.13 24.75
N ARG A 271 11.01 9.27 24.94
CA ARG A 271 10.19 9.18 26.14
C ARG A 271 10.25 7.74 26.63
N ARG A 272 10.31 7.56 27.95
CA ARG A 272 10.24 6.24 28.57
C ARG A 272 8.92 5.57 28.14
N TRP A 273 8.99 4.31 27.72
CA TRP A 273 7.81 3.51 27.43
C TRP A 273 7.05 3.22 28.73
N ILE A 274 5.83 3.74 28.84
CA ILE A 274 4.99 3.56 30.03
C ILE A 274 4.21 2.25 30.00
N TRP A 275 4.03 1.63 28.83
CA TRP A 275 3.39 0.32 28.67
C TRP A 275 4.38 -0.82 28.42
N GLY A 276 5.68 -0.56 28.61
CA GLY A 276 6.75 -1.52 28.41
C GLY A 276 7.03 -1.84 26.94
N THR A 277 7.87 -2.85 26.72
CA THR A 277 8.20 -3.35 25.38
C THR A 277 7.01 -4.13 24.81
N ARG A 278 6.57 -3.79 23.59
CA ARG A 278 5.42 -4.42 22.93
C ARG A 278 5.75 -4.70 21.46
N HIS A 279 6.69 -5.62 21.27
CA HIS A 279 7.14 -6.09 19.97
C HIS A 279 6.80 -7.55 19.85
N TYR A 280 5.95 -7.87 18.88
CA TYR A 280 5.40 -9.20 18.76
C TYR A 280 5.70 -9.79 17.40
N PHE A 281 6.13 -11.03 17.41
CA PHE A 281 6.54 -11.77 16.22
C PHE A 281 5.77 -13.09 16.14
N PHE A 282 5.49 -13.51 14.91
CA PHE A 282 4.95 -14.83 14.64
C PHE A 282 5.36 -15.31 13.25
N ASN A 283 5.95 -16.49 13.15
CA ASN A 283 6.36 -17.10 11.89
C ASN A 283 7.22 -16.15 11.03
N CYS A 284 8.10 -15.41 11.69
CA CYS A 284 9.06 -14.52 11.07
C CYS A 284 10.35 -15.28 10.80
N HIS A 285 10.93 -15.11 9.61
CA HIS A 285 12.14 -15.82 9.22
C HIS A 285 13.16 -14.91 8.56
N ARG A 286 14.45 -15.17 8.81
CA ARG A 286 15.56 -14.50 8.16
C ARG A 286 16.36 -15.47 7.30
N GLU A 287 16.72 -15.03 6.10
CA GLU A 287 17.63 -15.78 5.26
C GLU A 287 18.99 -15.97 5.95
N GLY A 288 19.43 -17.21 6.08
CA GLY A 288 20.68 -17.54 6.78
C GLY A 288 20.54 -17.67 8.30
N GLY A 289 19.32 -17.84 8.81
CA GLY A 289 19.06 -18.19 10.21
C GLY A 289 18.41 -17.04 11.00
N ASP A 290 17.51 -17.43 11.89
CA ASP A 290 16.72 -16.51 12.71
C ASP A 290 17.51 -16.01 13.91
N TYR A 291 17.34 -14.73 14.26
CA TYR A 291 17.89 -14.19 15.51
C TYR A 291 16.93 -14.47 16.66
N ASP A 292 17.46 -14.60 17.88
CA ASP A 292 16.67 -14.98 19.05
C ASP A 292 15.57 -13.99 19.42
N TRP A 293 15.76 -12.71 19.11
CA TRP A 293 14.87 -11.63 19.56
C TRP A 293 13.55 -11.52 18.78
N PHE A 294 13.38 -12.22 17.66
CA PHE A 294 12.11 -12.26 16.91
C PHE A 294 11.43 -13.62 16.91
N LYS A 295 11.75 -14.49 17.90
CA LYS A 295 10.99 -15.72 18.12
C LYS A 295 9.51 -15.43 18.39
N ASP A 296 8.66 -16.39 18.04
CA ASP A 296 7.21 -16.31 18.24
C ASP A 296 6.87 -16.01 19.71
N ASN A 297 6.17 -14.89 19.95
CA ASN A 297 5.84 -14.42 21.30
C ASN A 297 4.45 -13.80 21.41
N LEU A 298 3.50 -14.12 20.52
CA LEU A 298 2.11 -13.60 20.59
C LEU A 298 1.41 -13.91 21.92
N ALA A 299 1.83 -14.95 22.65
CA ALA A 299 1.30 -15.28 23.97
C ALA A 299 1.62 -14.23 25.04
N GLU A 300 2.64 -13.39 24.81
CA GLU A 300 3.02 -12.28 25.69
C GLU A 300 2.21 -11.01 25.40
N ALA A 301 1.55 -10.93 24.24
CA ALA A 301 0.70 -9.81 23.89
C ALA A 301 -0.55 -9.80 24.78
N GLU A 302 -1.06 -8.59 25.05
CA GLU A 302 -2.31 -8.41 25.78
C GLU A 302 -3.46 -9.14 25.07
N GLY A 303 -4.15 -10.01 25.82
CA GLY A 303 -5.21 -10.87 25.29
C GLY A 303 -4.72 -12.13 24.55
N ALA A 304 -3.40 -12.34 24.42
CA ALA A 304 -2.77 -13.48 23.76
C ALA A 304 -3.44 -13.88 22.42
N PRO A 305 -3.57 -12.94 21.47
CA PRO A 305 -4.25 -13.20 20.20
C PRO A 305 -3.54 -14.31 19.42
N THR A 306 -4.32 -15.18 18.79
CA THR A 306 -3.79 -16.13 17.84
C THR A 306 -3.52 -15.44 16.49
N ALA A 307 -2.55 -15.92 15.72
CA ALA A 307 -2.18 -15.30 14.45
C ALA A 307 -3.32 -15.25 13.42
N ASP A 308 -4.32 -16.13 13.51
CA ASP A 308 -5.46 -16.16 12.59
C ASP A 308 -6.47 -15.04 12.83
N VAL A 309 -6.50 -14.42 14.02
CA VAL A 309 -7.38 -13.27 14.30
C VAL A 309 -6.73 -11.92 14.01
N ILE A 310 -5.40 -11.87 13.81
CA ILE A 310 -4.67 -10.64 13.52
C ILE A 310 -4.82 -10.29 12.03
N ASP A 311 -5.88 -9.53 11.74
CA ASP A 311 -6.14 -8.91 10.44
C ASP A 311 -6.30 -7.39 10.58
N ALA A 312 -6.63 -6.72 9.47
CA ALA A 312 -6.85 -5.28 9.46
C ALA A 312 -7.96 -4.86 10.45
N LYS A 313 -9.06 -5.61 10.52
CA LYS A 313 -10.19 -5.28 11.41
C LYS A 313 -9.79 -5.38 12.88
N TRP A 314 -9.09 -6.44 13.27
CA TRP A 314 -8.53 -6.57 14.61
C TRP A 314 -7.54 -5.45 14.92
N THR A 315 -6.68 -5.12 13.96
CA THR A 315 -5.71 -4.03 14.08
C THR A 315 -6.42 -2.72 14.42
N PHE A 316 -7.52 -2.40 13.75
CA PHE A 316 -8.28 -1.16 13.96
C PHE A 316 -9.30 -1.23 15.10
N ALA A 317 -9.17 -2.17 16.04
CA ALA A 317 -10.09 -2.36 17.16
C ALA A 317 -11.55 -2.59 16.73
N GLY A 318 -11.76 -3.19 15.56
CA GLY A 318 -13.09 -3.40 14.97
C GLY A 318 -13.74 -2.15 14.38
N ARG A 319 -13.12 -0.97 14.45
CA ARG A 319 -13.70 0.30 13.97
C ARG A 319 -13.68 0.45 12.46
N TRP A 320 -12.80 -0.27 11.78
CA TRP A 320 -12.68 -0.25 10.34
C TRP A 320 -12.26 -1.61 9.80
N ASP A 321 -12.91 -2.07 8.73
CA ASP A 321 -12.53 -3.25 7.98
C ASP A 321 -12.34 -2.83 6.51
N PRO A 322 -11.12 -2.40 6.13
CA PRO A 322 -10.86 -1.96 4.77
C PRO A 322 -11.07 -3.08 3.78
N GLU A 323 -10.73 -4.32 4.11
CA GLU A 323 -10.83 -5.46 3.19
C GLU A 323 -12.28 -5.87 2.90
N ALA A 324 -13.20 -5.67 3.84
CA ALA A 324 -14.62 -5.91 3.61
C ALA A 324 -15.32 -4.80 2.80
N THR A 325 -14.77 -3.58 2.82
CA THR A 325 -15.41 -2.37 2.26
C THR A 325 -14.65 -1.75 1.08
N MET A 326 -13.48 -2.29 0.74
CA MET A 326 -12.58 -1.77 -0.29
C MET A 326 -13.30 -1.65 -1.63
N GLN A 327 -13.13 -0.50 -2.27
CA GLN A 327 -13.62 -0.30 -3.63
C GLN A 327 -12.71 -1.02 -4.64
N ALA A 328 -13.32 -1.60 -5.68
CA ALA A 328 -12.61 -2.06 -6.87
C ALA A 328 -12.01 -0.84 -7.61
N VAL A 329 -10.72 -0.58 -7.39
CA VAL A 329 -10.01 0.59 -7.98
C VAL A 329 -8.88 0.17 -8.92
N LEU A 330 -8.26 -0.98 -8.71
CA LEU A 330 -7.17 -1.48 -9.54
C LEU A 330 -7.67 -1.98 -10.91
N PRO A 331 -6.85 -1.96 -11.97
CA PRO A 331 -7.25 -2.49 -13.28
C PRO A 331 -7.28 -4.03 -13.34
N PHE A 332 -6.99 -4.72 -12.24
CA PHE A 332 -6.97 -6.18 -12.12
C PHE A 332 -7.49 -6.63 -10.76
N VAL A 333 -7.90 -7.90 -10.67
CA VAL A 333 -8.33 -8.54 -9.42
C VAL A 333 -7.20 -8.57 -8.39
N SER A 334 -7.53 -8.36 -7.11
CA SER A 334 -6.53 -8.18 -6.05
C SER A 334 -7.02 -8.62 -4.67
N LEU A 335 -6.11 -8.61 -3.69
CA LEU A 335 -6.36 -8.91 -2.28
C LEU A 335 -7.12 -10.23 -2.08
N PRO A 336 -6.56 -11.37 -2.55
CA PRO A 336 -7.18 -12.67 -2.33
C PRO A 336 -7.29 -13.00 -0.85
N ARG A 337 -8.39 -13.64 -0.46
CA ARG A 337 -8.57 -14.29 0.85
C ARG A 337 -9.09 -15.70 0.62
N PRO A 338 -8.40 -16.76 1.07
CA PRO A 338 -7.09 -16.74 1.72
C PRO A 338 -6.01 -16.04 0.88
N ARG A 339 -5.05 -15.39 1.56
CA ARG A 339 -3.93 -14.70 0.92
C ARG A 339 -3.15 -15.68 0.05
N ASP A 340 -2.48 -15.18 -0.97
CA ASP A 340 -1.56 -16.02 -1.74
C ASP A 340 -0.44 -16.51 -0.81
N GLY A 341 -0.15 -17.81 -0.86
CA GLY A 341 0.79 -18.41 0.08
C GLY A 341 0.23 -18.71 1.48
N ALA A 342 -1.01 -18.34 1.80
CA ALA A 342 -1.57 -18.57 3.12
C ALA A 342 -1.48 -20.05 3.53
N TYR A 343 -1.09 -20.29 4.77
CA TYR A 343 -0.90 -21.62 5.34
C TYR A 343 -1.78 -21.75 6.60
N ARG A 344 -2.17 -22.98 6.93
CA ARG A 344 -3.09 -23.30 8.04
C ARG A 344 -4.51 -22.74 7.90
N VAL A 345 -5.02 -22.64 6.68
CA VAL A 345 -6.42 -22.25 6.43
C VAL A 345 -7.37 -23.31 6.99
N SER A 346 -8.40 -22.90 7.72
CA SER A 346 -9.39 -23.83 8.29
C SER A 346 -10.25 -24.48 7.20
N PRO A 347 -10.30 -25.83 7.09
CA PRO A 347 -11.04 -26.50 6.02
C PRO A 347 -12.55 -26.22 5.95
N GLY A 348 -13.18 -25.96 7.11
CA GLY A 348 -14.63 -25.74 7.22
C GLY A 348 -15.09 -24.27 7.11
N ALA A 349 -14.16 -23.31 7.01
CA ALA A 349 -14.47 -21.87 7.04
C ALA A 349 -13.96 -21.11 5.80
N ALA A 350 -13.32 -21.79 4.85
CA ALA A 350 -12.71 -21.14 3.70
C ALA A 350 -13.78 -20.62 2.73
N SER A 351 -14.12 -19.34 2.81
CA SER A 351 -14.66 -18.60 1.67
C SER A 351 -13.51 -18.00 0.90
N LEU A 352 -13.53 -18.12 -0.42
CA LEU A 352 -12.65 -17.35 -1.29
C LEU A 352 -13.25 -15.96 -1.48
N LEU A 353 -12.54 -14.90 -1.12
CA LEU A 353 -12.95 -13.52 -1.30
C LEU A 353 -11.87 -12.78 -2.09
N TRP A 354 -12.25 -11.80 -2.89
CA TRP A 354 -11.33 -10.96 -3.63
C TRP A 354 -11.88 -9.55 -3.77
N ILE A 355 -11.03 -8.60 -4.13
CA ILE A 355 -11.45 -7.30 -4.64
C ILE A 355 -11.34 -7.34 -6.16
N GLY A 356 -12.47 -7.14 -6.84
CA GLY A 356 -12.49 -7.15 -8.30
C GLY A 356 -11.74 -5.97 -8.93
N SER A 357 -11.46 -6.05 -10.22
CA SER A 357 -10.94 -4.89 -10.96
C SER A 357 -12.01 -3.83 -11.13
N ARG A 358 -11.54 -2.58 -11.29
CA ARG A 358 -12.35 -1.37 -11.42
C ARG A 358 -13.41 -1.48 -12.50
N ASN A 359 -13.08 -2.12 -13.62
CA ASN A 359 -13.96 -2.21 -14.79
C ASN A 359 -14.68 -3.56 -14.88
N ALA A 360 -14.47 -4.49 -13.94
CA ALA A 360 -15.13 -5.79 -13.95
C ALA A 360 -16.66 -5.67 -13.78
N ASP A 361 -17.38 -6.49 -14.54
CA ASP A 361 -18.83 -6.68 -14.42
C ASP A 361 -19.17 -8.06 -13.82
N VAL A 362 -18.35 -9.06 -14.12
CA VAL A 362 -18.53 -10.46 -13.71
C VAL A 362 -17.18 -11.13 -13.50
N SER A 363 -17.09 -12.00 -12.51
CA SER A 363 -15.94 -12.87 -12.25
C SER A 363 -16.21 -14.32 -12.70
N LEU A 364 -15.19 -14.94 -13.27
CA LEU A 364 -15.09 -16.37 -13.57
C LEU A 364 -14.16 -16.99 -12.54
N VAL A 365 -14.70 -17.90 -11.73
CA VAL A 365 -13.97 -18.52 -10.63
C VAL A 365 -13.36 -19.82 -11.10
N HIS A 366 -12.07 -19.99 -10.85
CA HIS A 366 -11.34 -21.23 -11.04
C HIS A 366 -10.80 -21.73 -9.71
N PHE A 367 -10.99 -23.02 -9.39
CA PHE A 367 -10.54 -23.61 -8.13
C PHE A 367 -10.18 -25.10 -8.31
N GLY A 368 -9.10 -25.56 -7.68
CA GLY A 368 -8.69 -26.96 -7.74
C GLY A 368 -7.45 -27.27 -6.92
N THR A 369 -6.93 -28.49 -7.07
CA THR A 369 -5.68 -28.95 -6.42
C THR A 369 -4.48 -28.92 -7.38
N THR A 370 -4.68 -28.43 -8.60
CA THR A 370 -3.66 -28.30 -9.65
C THR A 370 -3.36 -26.82 -9.91
N SER A 371 -2.12 -26.51 -10.32
CA SER A 371 -1.69 -25.14 -10.61
C SER A 371 -2.44 -24.48 -11.77
N GLU A 372 -3.07 -25.26 -12.64
CA GLU A 372 -4.10 -24.78 -13.57
C GLU A 372 -5.48 -25.21 -13.02
N PRO A 373 -6.15 -24.37 -12.22
CA PRO A 373 -7.41 -24.74 -11.58
C PRO A 373 -8.58 -24.74 -12.57
N GLU A 374 -9.50 -25.69 -12.39
CA GLU A 374 -10.69 -25.84 -13.24
C GLU A 374 -11.68 -24.70 -13.04
N PHE A 375 -12.40 -24.32 -14.11
CA PHE A 375 -13.53 -23.41 -14.03
C PHE A 375 -14.64 -23.98 -13.13
N LYS A 376 -15.20 -23.14 -12.26
CA LYS A 376 -16.26 -23.52 -11.31
C LYS A 376 -17.54 -22.69 -11.45
N SER A 377 -17.44 -21.37 -11.63
CA SER A 377 -18.64 -20.54 -11.68
C SER A 377 -18.41 -19.22 -12.41
N ARG A 378 -19.52 -18.64 -12.88
CA ARG A 378 -19.62 -17.26 -13.36
C ARG A 378 -20.54 -16.50 -12.40
N GLN A 379 -20.08 -15.38 -11.84
CA GLN A 379 -20.80 -14.69 -10.77
C GLN A 379 -20.43 -13.21 -10.64
N LYS A 380 -21.37 -12.40 -10.13
CA LYS A 380 -21.13 -10.99 -9.80
C LYS A 380 -20.57 -10.77 -8.40
N ALA A 381 -20.86 -11.69 -7.47
CA ALA A 381 -20.38 -11.58 -6.11
C ALA A 381 -18.88 -11.89 -6.05
N ASN A 382 -18.11 -11.09 -5.31
CA ASN A 382 -16.69 -11.33 -5.09
C ASN A 382 -16.43 -12.35 -3.97
N ARG A 383 -17.16 -13.47 -4.00
CA ARG A 383 -17.11 -14.54 -3.00
C ARG A 383 -17.44 -15.88 -3.60
N TYR A 384 -16.61 -16.89 -3.38
CA TYR A 384 -16.89 -18.27 -3.74
C TYR A 384 -16.74 -19.21 -2.54
N HIS A 385 -17.66 -20.17 -2.40
CA HIS A 385 -17.59 -21.20 -1.38
C HIS A 385 -17.18 -22.52 -2.05
N PRO A 386 -15.95 -23.02 -1.82
CA PRO A 386 -15.46 -24.25 -2.43
C PRO A 386 -16.06 -25.54 -1.81
N GLY A 387 -16.90 -25.41 -0.78
CA GLY A 387 -17.42 -26.55 -0.02
C GLY A 387 -16.39 -27.10 0.96
N ALA A 388 -16.53 -28.38 1.31
CA ALA A 388 -15.62 -29.04 2.25
C ALA A 388 -14.23 -29.24 1.63
N LEU A 389 -13.20 -28.72 2.30
CA LEU A 389 -11.80 -28.90 1.92
C LEU A 389 -11.16 -30.06 2.70
N LYS A 390 -10.19 -30.73 2.08
CA LYS A 390 -9.35 -31.73 2.75
C LYS A 390 -8.32 -31.03 3.61
N ALA A 391 -8.00 -31.60 4.78
CA ALA A 391 -6.90 -31.13 5.64
C ALA A 391 -5.54 -31.33 4.95
N SER A 392 -4.53 -30.56 5.36
CA SER A 392 -3.15 -30.64 4.88
C SER A 392 -3.01 -30.67 3.35
N THR A 393 -3.91 -29.98 2.65
CA THR A 393 -4.02 -30.00 1.18
C THR A 393 -3.78 -28.61 0.63
N ARG A 394 -2.94 -28.54 -0.42
CA ARG A 394 -2.73 -27.31 -1.19
C ARG A 394 -3.83 -27.16 -2.24
N TYR A 395 -4.45 -25.99 -2.27
CA TYR A 395 -5.42 -25.59 -3.27
C TYR A 395 -4.91 -24.39 -4.05
N TYR A 396 -5.30 -24.35 -5.32
CA TYR A 396 -5.00 -23.28 -6.26
C TYR A 396 -6.30 -22.67 -6.75
N TRP A 397 -6.30 -21.37 -6.97
CA TRP A 397 -7.47 -20.65 -7.44
C TRP A 397 -7.10 -19.40 -8.21
N ARG A 398 -7.98 -19.00 -9.10
CA ARG A 398 -7.80 -17.86 -9.99
C ARG A 398 -9.14 -17.22 -10.26
N ILE A 399 -9.14 -15.92 -10.44
CA ILE A 399 -10.32 -15.15 -10.84
C ILE A 399 -10.02 -14.49 -12.18
N ASP A 400 -10.77 -14.85 -13.21
CA ASP A 400 -10.73 -14.14 -14.49
C ASP A 400 -11.92 -13.18 -14.55
N GLU A 401 -11.72 -11.95 -14.98
CA GLU A 401 -12.76 -10.91 -14.93
C GLU A 401 -13.20 -10.47 -16.32
N ILE A 402 -14.52 -10.40 -16.50
CA ILE A 402 -15.13 -9.87 -17.72
C ILE A 402 -15.37 -8.38 -17.50
N ALA A 403 -14.78 -7.55 -18.36
CA ALA A 403 -14.95 -6.09 -18.39
C ALA A 403 -15.36 -5.69 -19.81
N GLY A 404 -16.66 -5.45 -20.02
CA GLY A 404 -17.20 -5.24 -21.37
C GLY A 404 -16.99 -6.47 -22.27
N ALA A 405 -16.23 -6.30 -23.36
CA ALA A 405 -15.90 -7.38 -24.30
C ALA A 405 -14.62 -8.15 -23.94
N ASP A 406 -13.82 -7.62 -23.02
CA ASP A 406 -12.53 -8.20 -22.64
C ASP A 406 -12.71 -9.19 -21.49
N THR A 407 -11.89 -10.26 -21.50
CA THR A 407 -11.71 -11.16 -20.36
C THR A 407 -10.26 -11.05 -19.87
N LEU A 408 -10.09 -10.51 -18.68
CA LEU A 408 -8.81 -10.32 -18.02
C LEU A 408 -8.50 -11.55 -17.17
N ARG A 409 -7.49 -12.32 -17.57
CA ARG A 409 -7.03 -13.48 -16.78
C ARG A 409 -6.31 -12.99 -15.52
N GLY A 410 -6.71 -13.52 -14.36
CA GLY A 410 -6.08 -13.17 -13.07
C GLY A 410 -4.83 -13.99 -12.76
N PRO A 411 -4.08 -13.61 -11.71
CA PRO A 411 -3.00 -14.43 -11.17
C PRO A 411 -3.54 -15.73 -10.55
N ILE A 412 -2.71 -16.78 -10.57
CA ILE A 412 -3.00 -18.01 -9.83
C ILE A 412 -2.51 -17.82 -8.40
N TRP A 413 -3.42 -17.94 -7.45
CA TRP A 413 -3.12 -17.93 -6.02
C TRP A 413 -3.19 -19.33 -5.44
N HIS A 414 -2.53 -19.55 -4.32
CA HIS A 414 -2.63 -20.81 -3.60
C HIS A 414 -2.71 -20.63 -2.08
N PHE A 415 -3.28 -21.63 -1.41
CA PHE A 415 -3.23 -21.73 0.05
C PHE A 415 -3.17 -23.21 0.49
N THR A 416 -2.77 -23.43 1.74
CA THR A 416 -2.70 -24.78 2.34
C THR A 416 -3.59 -24.85 3.57
N THR A 417 -4.44 -25.87 3.64
CA THR A 417 -5.31 -26.12 4.80
C THR A 417 -4.53 -26.72 5.98
N ARG A 418 -4.93 -26.39 7.21
CA ARG A 418 -4.42 -27.06 8.41
C ARG A 418 -4.95 -28.47 8.56
#